data_AF-A0A7Z9N3J8-F1
#
_entry.id   AF-A0A7Z9N3J8-F1
#
_cell.length_a   1.000
_cell.length_b   1.000
_cell.length_c   1.000
_cell.angle_alpha   90.00
_cell.angle_beta   90.00
_cell.angle_gamma   90.00
#
_symmetry.space_group_name_H-M   'P 1'
#
loop_
_entity.id
_entity.type
_entity.pdbx_description
1 polymer ?
#
loop_
_entity_poly.entity_id
_entity_poly.type
_entity_poly.pdbx_seq_one_letter_code
_entity_poly.pdbx_strand_id
1 'polypeptide(L)'
;MLKLKKFILFFFLSIIGFIFLAFYSKLEAIPAFARQYGKPCQTCHVSEPKLNAFGELFRANGYQLPGTIEDTAPWSWTKVKIAGMLHEMAVDRIIESHMRAVPPPGLPPGKEYHVRSFRDAGGHLWFGGTLGRNLSFMTSLGIEQEFSVRSGRFSSASHAHWDFAFFQYNNLFNSGTGMANIKFGSFELELPFSNIRRLSSALAPYEVYRIRGVKGSFNLDATQVGMSFNGLKHFGVNFLRYELAVVNGTNNNFDTNVEVDYYTRLAFSRIFDGILKQVRVGGLFYLGAQNLRDLSGNPYPTADMLAYWDDEFGINVHVDQD
;
A
#
# COMPACT_ATOMS: atom_id res chain seq x y z
N MET A 1 -23.70 38.28 33.57
CA MET A 1 -24.41 37.32 32.68
C MET A 1 -23.51 36.57 31.69
N LEU A 2 -22.58 37.23 30.97
CA LEU A 2 -21.77 36.57 29.93
C LEU A 2 -20.84 35.45 30.45
N LYS A 3 -20.23 35.63 31.63
CA LYS A 3 -19.36 34.61 32.27
C LYS A 3 -20.12 33.35 32.72
N LEU A 4 -21.35 33.52 33.22
CA LEU A 4 -22.21 32.41 33.65
C LEU A 4 -22.67 31.56 32.45
N LYS A 5 -23.00 32.20 31.31
CA LYS A 5 -23.34 31.49 30.07
C LYS A 5 -22.17 30.66 29.51
N LYS A 6 -20.94 31.18 29.58
CA LYS A 6 -19.73 30.45 29.16
C LYS A 6 -19.44 29.25 30.07
N PHE A 7 -19.65 29.39 31.37
CA PHE A 7 -19.48 28.30 32.33
C PHE A 7 -20.50 27.18 32.11
N ILE A 8 -21.78 27.54 31.89
CA ILE A 8 -22.85 26.58 31.57
C ILE A 8 -22.56 25.84 30.26
N LEU A 9 -22.09 26.55 29.22
CA LEU A 9 -21.72 25.93 27.95
C LEU A 9 -20.56 24.95 28.11
N PHE A 10 -19.52 25.34 28.87
CA PHE A 10 -18.37 24.47 29.12
C PHE A 10 -18.76 23.21 29.92
N PHE A 11 -19.62 23.37 30.92
CA PHE A 11 -20.16 22.26 31.70
C PHE A 11 -20.99 21.29 30.85
N PHE A 12 -21.86 21.81 29.98
CA PHE A 12 -22.63 20.99 29.04
C PHE A 12 -21.72 20.26 28.03
N LEU A 13 -20.72 20.93 27.48
CA LEU A 13 -19.74 20.30 26.58
C LEU A 13 -18.94 19.21 27.28
N SER A 14 -18.56 19.43 28.55
CA SER A 14 -17.84 18.44 29.35
C SER A 14 -18.71 17.22 29.68
N ILE A 15 -20.01 17.42 29.96
CA ILE A 15 -20.97 16.33 30.16
C ILE A 15 -21.19 15.55 28.86
N ILE A 16 -21.35 16.23 27.73
CA ILE A 16 -21.47 15.59 26.41
C ILE A 16 -20.21 14.78 26.11
N GLY A 17 -19.02 15.31 26.40
CA GLY A 17 -17.76 14.58 26.28
C GLY A 17 -17.70 13.34 27.18
N PHE A 18 -18.18 13.45 28.43
CA PHE A 18 -18.22 12.32 29.37
C PHE A 18 -19.23 11.24 28.96
N ILE A 19 -20.39 11.64 28.44
CA ILE A 19 -21.40 10.71 27.89
C ILE A 19 -20.81 9.98 26.68
N PHE A 20 -20.11 10.68 25.78
CA PHE A 20 -19.41 10.05 24.65
C PHE A 20 -18.35 9.03 25.10
N LEU A 21 -17.61 9.31 26.18
CA LEU A 21 -16.65 8.40 26.77
C LEU A 21 -17.31 7.17 27.41
N ALA A 22 -18.51 7.33 28.01
CA ALA A 22 -19.26 6.24 28.63
C ALA A 22 -19.90 5.27 27.63
N PHE A 23 -20.09 5.68 26.37
CA PHE A 23 -20.58 4.85 25.26
C PHE A 23 -19.47 4.22 24.41
N TYR A 24 -18.23 4.15 24.92
CA TYR A 24 -17.20 3.31 24.27
C TYR A 24 -17.62 1.85 24.32
N SER A 25 -18.29 1.38 23.28
CA SER A 25 -18.30 -0.05 22.97
C SER A 25 -16.86 -0.51 22.81
N LYS A 26 -16.58 -1.77 23.18
CA LYS A 26 -15.31 -2.39 22.74
C LYS A 26 -15.22 -2.12 21.24
N LEU A 27 -14.16 -1.44 20.79
CA LEU A 27 -13.84 -1.41 19.37
C LEU A 27 -13.67 -2.86 18.96
N GLU A 28 -14.72 -3.43 18.36
CA GLU A 28 -14.62 -4.72 17.75
C GLU A 28 -13.64 -4.54 16.60
N ALA A 29 -12.47 -5.14 16.78
CA ALA A 29 -11.53 -5.49 15.75
C ALA A 29 -12.20 -5.51 14.35
N ILE A 30 -11.82 -4.55 13.49
CA ILE A 30 -12.07 -4.63 12.05
C ILE A 30 -10.87 -5.28 11.33
N PRO A 31 -10.50 -6.55 11.62
CA PRO A 31 -9.79 -7.37 10.64
C PRO A 31 -10.67 -8.50 10.14
N ALA A 32 -10.72 -8.65 8.82
CA ALA A 32 -11.42 -9.72 8.14
C ALA A 32 -11.01 -11.10 8.68
N PHE A 33 -9.71 -11.31 8.91
CA PHE A 33 -9.17 -12.57 9.42
C PHE A 33 -9.51 -12.84 10.89
N ALA A 34 -9.47 -11.84 11.77
CA ALA A 34 -9.87 -12.02 13.17
C ALA A 34 -11.33 -12.50 13.29
N ARG A 35 -12.22 -11.95 12.46
CA ARG A 35 -13.63 -12.37 12.39
C ARG A 35 -13.81 -13.72 11.70
N GLN A 36 -12.97 -14.04 10.71
CA GLN A 36 -12.98 -15.35 10.06
C GLN A 36 -12.59 -16.47 11.04
N TYR A 37 -11.54 -16.26 11.84
CA TYR A 37 -11.00 -17.29 12.74
C TYR A 37 -11.45 -17.18 14.20
N GLY A 38 -12.23 -16.15 14.55
CA GLY A 38 -12.63 -15.89 15.94
C GLY A 38 -11.44 -15.65 16.88
N LYS A 39 -10.38 -15.00 16.38
CA LYS A 39 -9.14 -14.72 17.15
C LYS A 39 -9.03 -13.23 17.47
N PRO A 40 -8.55 -12.83 18.66
CA PRO A 40 -8.30 -11.42 18.97
C PRO A 40 -7.15 -10.87 18.11
N CYS A 41 -7.13 -9.57 17.79
CA CYS A 41 -6.07 -8.94 16.98
C CYS A 41 -4.66 -9.22 17.52
N GLN A 42 -4.51 -9.24 18.84
CA GLN A 42 -3.24 -9.49 19.53
C GLN A 42 -2.65 -10.88 19.24
N THR A 43 -3.46 -11.80 18.69
CA THR A 43 -2.96 -13.09 18.19
C THR A 43 -1.98 -12.87 17.05
N CYS A 44 -2.26 -11.93 16.14
CA CYS A 44 -1.43 -11.68 14.96
C CYS A 44 -0.57 -10.42 15.07
N HIS A 45 -0.95 -9.44 15.89
CA HIS A 45 -0.30 -8.13 15.98
C HIS A 45 0.34 -7.89 17.34
N VAL A 46 1.48 -7.19 17.35
CA VAL A 46 2.04 -6.56 18.57
C VAL A 46 1.34 -5.24 18.84
N SER A 47 1.15 -4.47 17.77
CA SER A 47 0.32 -3.28 17.67
C SER A 47 -0.19 -3.26 16.24
N GLU A 48 -1.43 -2.85 15.99
CA GLU A 48 -1.83 -2.59 14.61
C GLU A 48 -0.86 -1.56 14.00
N PRO A 49 -0.29 -1.74 12.80
CA PRO A 49 -0.39 -2.88 11.86
C PRO A 49 0.79 -3.87 11.95
N LYS A 50 1.72 -3.70 12.89
CA LYS A 50 2.91 -4.53 13.06
C LYS A 50 2.57 -5.96 13.51
N LEU A 51 2.89 -6.93 12.65
CA LEU A 51 2.72 -8.36 12.94
C LEU A 51 3.70 -8.84 14.02
N ASN A 52 3.22 -9.76 14.85
CA ASN A 52 4.05 -10.58 15.73
C ASN A 52 4.52 -11.86 14.99
N ALA A 53 5.24 -12.75 15.67
CA ALA A 53 5.75 -13.98 15.05
C ALA A 53 4.63 -14.88 14.48
N PHE A 54 3.48 -14.97 15.17
CA PHE A 54 2.34 -15.74 14.70
C PHE A 54 1.70 -15.10 13.46
N GLY A 55 1.47 -13.78 13.46
CA GLY A 55 0.92 -13.06 12.31
C GLY A 55 1.80 -13.15 11.07
N GLU A 56 3.12 -13.15 11.27
CA GLU A 56 4.09 -13.34 10.19
C GLU A 56 4.06 -14.76 9.60
N LEU A 57 3.86 -15.78 10.43
CA LEU A 57 3.63 -17.16 9.98
C LEU A 57 2.30 -17.29 9.25
N PHE A 58 1.25 -16.70 9.78
CA PHE A 58 -0.07 -16.67 9.15
C PHE A 58 -0.01 -16.03 7.75
N ARG A 59 0.68 -14.88 7.61
CA ARG A 59 0.91 -14.22 6.32
C ARG A 59 1.73 -15.11 5.37
N ALA A 60 2.84 -15.69 5.85
CA ALA A 60 3.69 -16.56 5.05
C ALA A 60 2.95 -17.82 4.59
N ASN A 61 2.02 -18.34 5.40
CA ASN A 61 1.17 -19.49 5.09
C ASN A 61 -0.05 -19.12 4.23
N GLY A 62 -0.02 -17.98 3.54
CA GLY A 62 -1.10 -17.55 2.65
C GLY A 62 -2.39 -17.19 3.37
N TYR A 63 -2.29 -16.59 4.55
CA TYR A 63 -3.44 -16.22 5.38
C TYR A 63 -4.28 -17.43 5.83
N GLN A 64 -3.62 -18.58 5.98
CA GLN A 64 -4.16 -19.78 6.64
C GLN A 64 -3.55 -19.93 8.03
N LEU A 65 -4.33 -20.43 8.99
CA LEU A 65 -3.80 -20.71 10.32
C LEU A 65 -2.61 -21.70 10.22
N PRO A 66 -1.44 -21.38 10.82
CA PRO A 66 -0.28 -22.26 10.76
C PRO A 66 -0.61 -23.67 11.29
N GLY A 67 -0.17 -24.71 10.57
CA GLY A 67 -0.43 -26.11 10.91
C GLY A 67 -1.84 -26.60 10.53
N THR A 68 -2.66 -25.77 9.88
CA THR A 68 -3.96 -26.17 9.33
C THR A 68 -3.92 -26.13 7.81
N ILE A 69 -4.86 -26.84 7.18
CA ILE A 69 -5.14 -26.72 5.76
C ILE A 69 -6.61 -26.36 5.63
N GLU A 70 -6.88 -25.15 5.16
CA GLU A 70 -8.24 -24.68 4.96
C GLU A 70 -8.73 -25.09 3.58
N ASP A 71 -9.92 -25.69 3.52
CA ASP A 71 -10.50 -26.21 2.28
C ASP A 71 -11.88 -25.58 2.00
N THR A 72 -12.12 -24.40 2.54
CA THR A 72 -13.39 -23.67 2.40
C THR A 72 -13.24 -22.54 1.43
N ALA A 73 -13.62 -22.80 0.18
CA ALA A 73 -13.60 -21.80 -0.87
C ALA A 73 -14.68 -20.70 -0.67
N PRO A 74 -14.52 -19.50 -1.25
CA PRO A 74 -15.40 -18.36 -0.97
C PRO A 74 -16.86 -18.59 -1.37
N TRP A 75 -17.11 -19.43 -2.39
CA TRP A 75 -18.47 -19.79 -2.80
C TRP A 75 -19.22 -20.68 -1.80
N SER A 76 -18.52 -21.31 -0.85
CA SER A 76 -19.16 -22.06 0.23
C SER A 76 -19.40 -21.22 1.48
N TRP A 77 -19.01 -19.94 1.49
CA TRP A 77 -19.17 -19.09 2.66
C TRP A 77 -20.62 -18.62 2.78
N THR A 78 -21.21 -18.82 3.96
CA THR A 78 -22.55 -18.30 4.28
C THR A 78 -22.55 -16.77 4.46
N LYS A 79 -21.39 -16.18 4.75
CA LYS A 79 -21.19 -14.74 4.91
C LYS A 79 -19.83 -14.34 4.36
N VAL A 80 -19.83 -13.49 3.33
CA VAL A 80 -18.61 -12.86 2.81
C VAL A 80 -18.00 -11.98 3.90
N LYS A 81 -16.70 -12.14 4.16
CA LYS A 81 -15.98 -11.38 5.19
C LYS A 81 -15.20 -10.25 4.51
N ILE A 82 -15.73 -9.03 4.58
CA ILE A 82 -15.07 -7.82 4.07
C ILE A 82 -14.73 -6.94 5.27
N ALA A 83 -13.49 -6.46 5.33
CA ALA A 83 -13.11 -5.40 6.27
C ALA A 83 -13.13 -4.06 5.52
N GLY A 84 -13.57 -3.00 6.18
CA GLY A 84 -13.64 -1.67 5.59
C GLY A 84 -13.15 -0.62 6.57
N MET A 85 -12.44 0.37 6.07
CA MET A 85 -12.03 1.56 6.82
C MET A 85 -12.40 2.79 6.02
N LEU A 86 -13.01 3.77 6.69
CA LEU A 86 -13.16 5.12 6.17
C LEU A 86 -12.07 5.99 6.80
N HIS A 87 -11.50 6.89 6.01
CA HIS A 87 -10.54 7.88 6.49
C HIS A 87 -10.86 9.26 5.92
N GLU A 88 -10.50 10.26 6.71
CA GLU A 88 -10.52 11.67 6.34
C GLU A 88 -9.45 12.39 7.15
N MET A 89 -8.88 13.45 6.60
CA MET A 89 -7.87 14.25 7.28
C MET A 89 -8.26 15.72 7.32
N ALA A 90 -8.36 16.29 8.52
CA ALA A 90 -8.36 17.74 8.68
C ALA A 90 -6.93 18.27 8.52
N VAL A 91 -6.72 19.21 7.61
CA VAL A 91 -5.43 19.84 7.37
C VAL A 91 -5.52 21.35 7.47
N ASP A 92 -4.50 21.94 8.08
CA ASP A 92 -4.17 23.37 7.98
C ASP A 92 -2.95 23.47 7.06
N ARG A 93 -3.06 24.23 5.98
CA ARG A 93 -2.00 24.35 4.97
C ARG A 93 -1.87 25.77 4.47
N ILE A 94 -0.67 26.07 4.01
CA ILE A 94 -0.35 27.30 3.31
C ILE A 94 -0.30 26.98 1.81
N ILE A 95 -1.06 27.72 1.01
CA ILE A 95 -0.96 27.69 -0.46
C ILE A 95 -0.29 28.98 -0.91
N GLU A 96 0.91 28.84 -1.48
CA GLU A 96 1.63 29.94 -2.11
C GLU A 96 1.32 29.95 -3.61
N SER A 97 0.66 31.01 -4.07
CA SER A 97 0.34 31.19 -5.49
C SER A 97 1.41 32.02 -6.17
N HIS A 98 2.31 31.39 -6.93
CA HIS A 98 3.31 32.10 -7.76
C HIS A 98 2.82 32.40 -9.20
N MET A 99 1.55 32.10 -9.50
CA MET A 99 1.00 32.38 -10.84
C MET A 99 0.89 33.89 -11.07
N ARG A 100 1.14 34.38 -12.29
CA ARG A 100 1.00 35.82 -12.63
C ARG A 100 -0.42 36.21 -13.04
N ALA A 101 -1.25 35.27 -13.49
CA ALA A 101 -2.63 35.53 -13.91
C ALA A 101 -3.48 34.25 -13.73
N VAL A 102 -4.69 34.39 -13.19
CA VAL A 102 -5.64 33.28 -13.08
C VAL A 102 -7.04 33.78 -13.46
N PRO A 103 -7.75 33.15 -14.43
CA PRO A 103 -9.15 33.47 -14.69
C PRO A 103 -10.05 32.97 -13.54
N PRO A 104 -11.19 33.63 -13.26
CA PRO A 104 -12.15 33.16 -12.26
C PRO A 104 -12.57 31.70 -12.56
N PRO A 105 -12.65 30.79 -11.56
CA PRO A 105 -12.75 31.00 -10.10
C PRO A 105 -11.44 30.70 -9.32
N GLY A 106 -10.25 31.01 -9.86
CA GLY A 106 -8.97 30.64 -9.22
C GLY A 106 -8.46 31.57 -8.10
N LEU A 107 -7.42 31.12 -7.36
CA LEU A 107 -6.75 31.89 -6.31
C LEU A 107 -5.99 33.09 -6.89
N PRO A 108 -6.11 34.31 -6.33
CA PRO A 108 -5.36 35.46 -6.80
C PRO A 108 -3.82 35.26 -6.81
N PRO A 109 -3.11 35.93 -7.73
CA PRO A 109 -1.67 35.77 -7.92
C PRO A 109 -0.83 36.40 -6.79
N GLY A 110 0.34 35.82 -6.50
CA GLY A 110 1.39 36.41 -5.65
C GLY A 110 1.05 36.49 -4.16
N LYS A 111 0.11 35.68 -3.68
CA LYS A 111 -0.36 35.69 -2.28
C LYS A 111 -0.22 34.34 -1.61
N GLU A 112 -0.10 34.42 -0.29
CA GLU A 112 -0.16 33.29 0.63
C GLU A 112 -1.60 33.10 1.13
N TYR A 113 -2.09 31.87 1.11
CA TYR A 113 -3.43 31.52 1.57
C TYR A 113 -3.35 30.45 2.66
N HIS A 114 -3.80 30.80 3.86
CA HIS A 114 -4.07 29.81 4.91
C HIS A 114 -5.39 29.11 4.60
N VAL A 115 -5.31 27.83 4.29
CA VAL A 115 -6.47 27.00 3.94
C VAL A 115 -6.62 25.92 4.99
N ARG A 116 -7.80 25.90 5.61
CA ARG A 116 -8.25 24.79 6.45
C ARG A 116 -9.27 24.00 5.67
N SER A 117 -8.98 22.74 5.42
CA SER A 117 -9.84 21.87 4.62
C SER A 117 -9.75 20.43 5.09
N PHE A 118 -10.73 19.62 4.71
CA PHE A 118 -10.57 18.18 4.72
C PHE A 118 -9.88 17.73 3.43
N ARG A 119 -9.02 16.73 3.51
CA ARG A 119 -8.38 16.07 2.36
C ARG A 119 -8.38 14.56 2.60
N ASP A 120 -8.02 13.82 1.55
CA ASP A 120 -7.79 12.39 1.64
C ASP A 120 -9.00 11.67 2.25
N ALA A 121 -10.18 12.08 1.77
CA ALA A 121 -11.46 11.51 2.17
C ALA A 121 -11.70 10.28 1.30
N GLY A 122 -11.89 9.14 1.94
CA GLY A 122 -12.00 7.89 1.23
C GLY A 122 -12.23 6.70 2.13
N GLY A 123 -12.07 5.53 1.54
CA GLY A 123 -12.04 4.30 2.29
C GLY A 123 -11.44 3.14 1.51
N HIS A 124 -10.97 2.17 2.27
CA HIS A 124 -10.44 0.92 1.73
C HIS A 124 -11.35 -0.24 2.12
N LEU A 125 -11.50 -1.19 1.20
CA LEU A 125 -12.11 -2.47 1.42
C LEU A 125 -11.06 -3.57 1.27
N TRP A 126 -10.90 -4.39 2.31
CA TRP A 126 -10.04 -5.57 2.29
C TRP A 126 -10.85 -6.84 2.24
N PHE A 127 -10.41 -7.72 1.35
CA PHE A 127 -11.02 -9.02 1.13
C PHE A 127 -9.93 -10.06 0.87
N GLY A 128 -10.07 -11.24 1.47
CA GLY A 128 -9.06 -12.29 1.36
C GLY A 128 -9.57 -13.62 1.90
N GLY A 129 -8.86 -14.68 1.55
CA GLY A 129 -9.15 -16.02 2.02
C GLY A 129 -8.55 -17.09 1.11
N THR A 130 -9.06 -18.30 1.25
CA THR A 130 -8.56 -19.50 0.56
C THR A 130 -9.53 -19.99 -0.52
N LEU A 131 -9.00 -20.43 -1.64
CA LEU A 131 -9.66 -21.15 -2.72
C LEU A 131 -9.22 -22.62 -2.66
N GLY A 132 -9.80 -23.36 -1.72
CA GLY A 132 -9.35 -24.70 -1.37
C GLY A 132 -8.00 -24.70 -0.65
N ARG A 133 -7.37 -25.88 -0.59
CA ARG A 133 -6.21 -26.17 0.28
C ARG A 133 -4.96 -25.33 0.01
N ASN A 134 -4.65 -25.09 -1.26
CA ASN A 134 -3.33 -24.61 -1.67
C ASN A 134 -3.36 -23.23 -2.31
N LEU A 135 -4.52 -22.63 -2.56
CA LEU A 135 -4.60 -21.32 -3.20
C LEU A 135 -5.22 -20.32 -2.24
N SER A 136 -4.58 -19.19 -2.05
CA SER A 136 -5.13 -18.04 -1.33
C SER A 136 -5.20 -16.82 -2.22
N PHE A 137 -6.01 -15.85 -1.82
CA PHE A 137 -6.08 -14.55 -2.45
C PHE A 137 -6.20 -13.46 -1.39
N MET A 138 -5.75 -12.27 -1.72
CA MET A 138 -5.84 -11.10 -0.86
C MET A 138 -5.87 -9.83 -1.72
N THR A 139 -6.76 -8.91 -1.35
CA THR A 139 -6.96 -7.64 -2.06
C THR A 139 -7.27 -6.49 -1.11
N SER A 140 -6.87 -5.30 -1.53
CA SER A 140 -7.33 -4.01 -1.01
C SER A 140 -7.82 -3.13 -2.17
N LEU A 141 -9.05 -2.66 -2.06
CA LEU A 141 -9.66 -1.70 -2.98
C LEU A 141 -9.80 -0.36 -2.25
N GLY A 142 -9.06 0.66 -2.69
CA GLY A 142 -9.19 2.04 -2.26
C GLY A 142 -10.20 2.80 -3.10
N ILE A 143 -11.02 3.62 -2.47
CA ILE A 143 -11.88 4.63 -3.10
C ILE A 143 -11.58 5.94 -2.42
N GLU A 144 -10.86 6.82 -3.12
CA GLU A 144 -10.26 7.99 -2.50
C GLU A 144 -10.51 9.25 -3.32
N GLN A 145 -10.66 10.36 -2.59
CA GLN A 145 -10.67 11.69 -3.15
C GLN A 145 -9.30 12.33 -2.97
N GLU A 146 -8.52 12.34 -4.05
CA GLU A 146 -7.22 12.99 -4.08
C GLU A 146 -7.31 14.42 -4.56
N PHE A 147 -6.59 15.31 -3.88
CA PHE A 147 -6.39 16.68 -4.33
C PHE A 147 -5.47 16.69 -5.55
N SER A 148 -5.93 17.27 -6.66
CA SER A 148 -5.15 17.43 -7.87
C SER A 148 -5.14 18.87 -8.35
N VAL A 149 -4.02 19.28 -8.97
CA VAL A 149 -3.89 20.57 -9.63
C VAL A 149 -3.49 20.31 -11.07
N ARG A 150 -4.38 20.65 -12.01
CA ARG A 150 -4.08 20.57 -13.46
C ARG A 150 -4.33 21.92 -14.10
N SER A 151 -3.34 22.43 -14.83
CA SER A 151 -3.40 23.73 -15.52
C SER A 151 -3.88 24.89 -14.62
N GLY A 152 -3.39 24.92 -13.37
CA GLY A 152 -3.74 25.95 -12.38
C GLY A 152 -5.15 25.84 -11.80
N ARG A 153 -5.93 24.82 -12.16
CA ARG A 153 -7.24 24.53 -11.57
C ARG A 153 -7.13 23.47 -10.50
N PHE A 154 -7.73 23.76 -9.35
CA PHE A 154 -7.89 22.83 -8.25
C PHE A 154 -9.07 21.89 -8.53
N SER A 155 -8.88 20.60 -8.36
CA SER A 155 -9.94 19.60 -8.41
C SER A 155 -9.68 18.49 -7.42
N SER A 156 -10.72 17.76 -7.06
CA SER A 156 -10.64 16.65 -6.12
C SER A 156 -11.44 15.47 -6.68
N ALA A 157 -10.86 14.80 -7.68
CA ALA A 157 -11.53 13.68 -8.35
C ALA A 157 -11.53 12.46 -7.42
N SER A 158 -12.70 11.84 -7.29
CA SER A 158 -12.81 10.52 -6.68
C SER A 158 -12.39 9.47 -7.70
N HIS A 159 -11.56 8.51 -7.27
CA HIS A 159 -11.16 7.39 -8.10
C HIS A 159 -11.08 6.13 -7.26
N ALA A 160 -11.30 4.99 -7.90
CA ALA A 160 -11.13 3.68 -7.30
C ALA A 160 -9.84 3.06 -7.84
N HIS A 161 -9.03 2.47 -6.96
CA HIS A 161 -7.78 1.84 -7.32
C HIS A 161 -7.50 0.62 -6.43
N TRP A 162 -6.62 -0.26 -6.88
CA TRP A 162 -6.16 -1.39 -6.07
C TRP A 162 -4.83 -1.02 -5.42
N ASP A 163 -4.74 -1.16 -4.09
CA ASP A 163 -3.44 -1.04 -3.42
C ASP A 163 -2.60 -2.29 -3.70
N PHE A 164 -3.26 -3.45 -3.67
CA PHE A 164 -2.72 -4.75 -4.05
C PHE A 164 -3.85 -5.70 -4.44
N ALA A 165 -3.53 -6.66 -5.30
CA ALA A 165 -4.43 -7.69 -5.80
C ALA A 165 -3.61 -8.92 -6.18
N PHE A 166 -3.60 -9.96 -5.35
CA PHE A 166 -2.78 -11.13 -5.66
C PHE A 166 -3.42 -12.45 -5.24
N PHE A 167 -2.98 -13.50 -5.92
CA PHE A 167 -3.15 -14.88 -5.52
C PHE A 167 -1.82 -15.42 -5.01
N GLN A 168 -1.89 -16.42 -4.13
CA GLN A 168 -0.72 -17.15 -3.65
C GLN A 168 -1.01 -18.64 -3.61
N TYR A 169 -0.25 -19.42 -4.39
CA TYR A 169 -0.19 -20.86 -4.24
C TYR A 169 0.74 -21.19 -3.05
N ASN A 170 0.16 -21.73 -2.00
CA ASN A 170 0.78 -21.92 -0.71
C ASN A 170 1.40 -23.31 -0.57
N ASN A 171 2.43 -23.36 0.25
CA ASN A 171 2.87 -24.58 0.90
C ASN A 171 3.24 -25.68 -0.11
N LEU A 172 4.07 -25.34 -1.10
CA LEU A 172 4.51 -26.22 -2.19
C LEU A 172 5.09 -27.56 -1.70
N PHE A 173 5.60 -27.61 -0.47
CA PHE A 173 6.17 -28.81 0.15
C PHE A 173 5.31 -29.42 1.27
N ASN A 174 4.04 -29.03 1.39
CA ASN A 174 3.11 -29.52 2.41
C ASN A 174 3.59 -29.38 3.87
N SER A 175 4.48 -28.41 4.14
CA SER A 175 5.01 -28.05 5.46
C SER A 175 4.01 -27.45 6.46
N GLY A 176 2.88 -26.91 5.98
CA GLY A 176 1.83 -26.27 6.79
C GLY A 176 2.22 -24.93 7.42
N THR A 177 3.39 -24.38 7.04
CA THR A 177 3.97 -23.19 7.65
C THR A 177 4.38 -22.12 6.64
N GLY A 178 3.96 -22.26 5.37
CA GLY A 178 4.30 -21.30 4.32
C GLY A 178 5.78 -21.26 3.97
N MET A 179 6.47 -22.40 4.07
CA MET A 179 7.92 -22.47 3.83
C MET A 179 8.30 -22.16 2.39
N ALA A 180 7.41 -22.41 1.42
CA ALA A 180 7.63 -22.16 0.01
C ALA A 180 6.28 -21.93 -0.68
N ASN A 181 6.16 -20.78 -1.33
CA ASN A 181 4.94 -20.33 -1.99
C ASN A 181 5.28 -19.65 -3.31
N ILE A 182 4.27 -19.59 -4.19
CA ILE A 182 4.29 -18.79 -5.41
C ILE A 182 3.19 -17.74 -5.28
N LYS A 183 3.54 -16.46 -5.38
CA LYS A 183 2.62 -15.33 -5.39
C LYS A 183 2.59 -14.70 -6.77
N PHE A 184 1.42 -14.26 -7.25
CA PHE A 184 1.29 -13.56 -8.53
C PHE A 184 0.15 -12.54 -8.51
N GLY A 185 0.32 -11.45 -9.27
CA GLY A 185 -0.59 -10.30 -9.30
C GLY A 185 0.14 -9.01 -8.96
N SER A 186 -0.59 -8.04 -8.39
CA SER A 186 -0.03 -6.82 -7.81
C SER A 186 0.19 -7.01 -6.31
N PHE A 187 1.44 -6.93 -5.86
CA PHE A 187 1.80 -7.15 -4.46
C PHE A 187 2.98 -6.29 -4.01
N GLU A 188 3.07 -6.06 -2.71
CA GLU A 188 4.26 -5.46 -2.10
C GLU A 188 5.37 -6.51 -2.05
N LEU A 189 6.56 -6.15 -2.54
CA LEU A 189 7.78 -6.93 -2.35
C LEU A 189 8.05 -7.11 -0.84
N GLU A 190 8.73 -8.17 -0.46
CA GLU A 190 9.06 -8.43 0.93
C GLU A 190 10.02 -7.35 1.44
N LEU A 191 9.60 -6.57 2.43
CA LEU A 191 10.39 -5.51 3.03
C LEU A 191 10.61 -5.77 4.52
N PRO A 192 11.63 -5.16 5.16
CA PRO A 192 11.76 -5.21 6.62
C PRO A 192 10.49 -4.74 7.35
N PHE A 193 9.85 -3.70 6.81
CA PHE A 193 8.57 -3.16 7.27
C PHE A 193 7.70 -2.85 6.05
N SER A 194 6.42 -3.21 6.12
CA SER A 194 5.48 -2.90 5.04
C SER A 194 5.21 -1.40 4.97
N ASN A 195 5.31 -0.82 3.76
CA ASN A 195 4.93 0.55 3.47
C ASN A 195 3.43 0.68 3.18
N ILE A 196 2.80 -0.33 2.58
CA ILE A 196 1.37 -0.31 2.30
C ILE A 196 0.51 -0.65 3.52
N ARG A 197 1.08 -1.26 4.56
CA ARG A 197 0.38 -1.62 5.81
C ARG A 197 0.91 -0.81 6.99
N ARG A 198 1.01 0.51 6.86
CA ARG A 198 1.48 1.41 7.93
C ARG A 198 0.31 2.24 8.48
N LEU A 199 0.34 2.50 9.79
CA LEU A 199 -0.70 3.28 10.47
C LEU A 199 -0.76 4.74 9.97
N SER A 200 0.35 5.23 9.42
CA SER A 200 0.55 6.60 8.95
C SER A 200 0.32 6.75 7.44
N SER A 201 -0.50 5.89 6.81
CA SER A 201 -0.79 5.96 5.35
C SER A 201 -1.05 7.41 4.90
N ALA A 202 -1.77 8.16 5.73
CA ALA A 202 -2.10 9.59 5.64
C ALA A 202 -0.93 10.62 5.68
N LEU A 203 0.27 10.29 6.17
CA LEU A 203 1.28 11.30 6.52
C LEU A 203 2.50 11.36 5.59
N ALA A 204 3.23 10.26 5.34
CA ALA A 204 4.31 10.18 4.34
C ALA A 204 4.96 8.78 4.32
N PRO A 205 5.23 8.16 3.15
CA PRO A 205 5.87 6.83 3.04
C PRO A 205 7.24 6.77 3.73
N TYR A 206 7.74 5.55 3.99
CA TYR A 206 9.11 5.40 4.49
C TYR A 206 10.10 5.88 3.42
N GLU A 207 10.71 7.05 3.63
CA GLU A 207 11.61 7.68 2.66
C GLU A 207 12.74 6.76 2.20
N VAL A 208 13.22 5.86 3.08
CA VAL A 208 14.26 4.87 2.74
C VAL A 208 13.88 3.97 1.56
N TYR A 209 12.59 3.72 1.32
CA TYR A 209 12.10 2.93 0.18
C TYR A 209 11.95 3.74 -1.11
N ARG A 210 12.14 5.07 -1.03
CA ARG A 210 12.14 6.01 -2.16
C ARG A 210 13.54 6.50 -2.52
N ILE A 211 14.57 6.14 -1.75
CA ILE A 211 15.96 6.48 -2.09
C ILE A 211 16.34 5.69 -3.34
N ARG A 212 16.66 6.40 -4.43
CA ARG A 212 17.12 5.82 -5.69
C ARG A 212 18.42 6.46 -6.15
N GLY A 213 19.32 5.64 -6.68
CA GLY A 213 20.56 6.11 -7.32
C GLY A 213 20.43 6.41 -8.81
N VAL A 214 19.29 6.05 -9.44
CA VAL A 214 19.07 6.16 -10.89
C VAL A 214 17.65 6.64 -11.20
N LYS A 215 17.48 7.26 -12.38
CA LYS A 215 16.17 7.70 -12.89
C LYS A 215 15.34 6.47 -13.29
N GLY A 216 14.07 6.42 -12.88
CA GLY A 216 13.15 5.32 -13.15
C GLY A 216 11.78 5.55 -12.51
N SER A 217 10.83 4.61 -12.62
CA SER A 217 9.57 4.61 -11.86
C SER A 217 9.56 3.57 -10.74
N PHE A 218 10.44 2.56 -10.77
CA PHE A 218 10.59 1.57 -9.69
C PHE A 218 10.81 2.18 -8.30
N ASN A 219 9.89 1.92 -7.38
CA ASN A 219 10.08 2.11 -5.94
C ASN A 219 9.84 0.82 -5.17
N LEU A 220 10.52 0.70 -4.02
CA LEU A 220 10.18 -0.29 -2.99
C LEU A 220 8.95 0.12 -2.17
N ASP A 221 8.53 1.39 -2.21
CA ASP A 221 7.43 1.92 -1.40
C ASP A 221 6.04 1.64 -2.00
N ALA A 222 5.99 1.05 -3.20
CA ALA A 222 4.76 0.75 -3.93
C ALA A 222 4.73 -0.72 -4.38
N THR A 223 3.54 -1.18 -4.73
CA THR A 223 3.33 -2.55 -5.20
C THR A 223 3.91 -2.76 -6.59
N GLN A 224 4.20 -4.02 -6.90
CA GLN A 224 4.76 -4.49 -8.16
C GLN A 224 3.81 -5.49 -8.78
N VAL A 225 3.69 -5.45 -10.11
CA VAL A 225 3.03 -6.50 -10.87
C VAL A 225 4.06 -7.54 -11.28
N GLY A 226 3.76 -8.82 -10.99
CA GLY A 226 4.63 -9.91 -11.40
C GLY A 226 4.35 -11.22 -10.66
N MET A 227 5.41 -11.97 -10.39
CA MET A 227 5.39 -13.25 -9.69
C MET A 227 6.55 -13.32 -8.68
N SER A 228 6.32 -13.94 -7.52
CA SER A 228 7.38 -14.21 -6.55
C SER A 228 7.36 -15.63 -6.01
N PHE A 229 8.54 -16.21 -5.85
CA PHE A 229 8.79 -17.37 -5.00
C PHE A 229 9.23 -16.89 -3.63
N ASN A 230 8.45 -17.16 -2.59
CA ASN A 230 8.69 -16.65 -1.26
C ASN A 230 8.50 -17.71 -0.19
N GLY A 231 9.02 -17.46 1.00
CA GLY A 231 8.81 -18.37 2.12
C GLY A 231 9.35 -17.87 3.45
N LEU A 232 8.86 -18.50 4.51
CA LEU A 232 9.39 -18.35 5.85
C LEU A 232 9.65 -19.73 6.45
N LYS A 233 10.89 -20.00 6.85
CA LYS A 233 11.31 -21.28 7.43
C LYS A 233 11.88 -21.10 8.82
N HIS A 234 11.30 -21.78 9.81
CA HIS A 234 11.80 -21.81 11.18
C HIS A 234 12.86 -22.91 11.39
N PHE A 235 13.80 -22.60 12.28
CA PHE A 235 14.86 -23.47 12.78
C PHE A 235 15.04 -23.21 14.29
N GLY A 236 14.09 -23.71 15.07
CA GLY A 236 13.98 -23.38 16.49
C GLY A 236 13.69 -21.89 16.69
N VAL A 237 14.56 -21.21 17.46
CA VAL A 237 14.45 -19.76 17.73
C VAL A 237 14.94 -18.87 16.58
N ASN A 238 15.44 -19.47 15.50
CA ASN A 238 15.86 -18.73 14.30
C ASN A 238 14.86 -18.96 13.17
N PHE A 239 14.78 -18.02 12.23
CA PHE A 239 14.02 -18.21 11.01
C PHE A 239 14.65 -17.46 9.83
N LEU A 240 14.54 -18.07 8.66
CA LEU A 240 14.91 -17.49 7.38
C LEU A 240 13.63 -17.04 6.67
N ARG A 241 13.60 -15.78 6.26
CA ARG A 241 12.61 -15.26 5.32
C ARG A 241 13.30 -14.92 4.01
N TYR A 242 12.68 -15.32 2.91
CA TYR A 242 13.22 -15.05 1.59
C TYR A 242 12.12 -14.71 0.58
N GLU A 243 12.52 -13.98 -0.46
CA GLU A 243 11.73 -13.79 -1.66
C GLU A 243 12.66 -13.66 -2.88
N LEU A 244 12.27 -14.30 -3.98
CA LEU A 244 12.81 -14.13 -5.32
C LEU A 244 11.63 -13.73 -6.21
N ALA A 245 11.66 -12.57 -6.83
CA ALA A 245 10.56 -12.06 -7.63
C ALA A 245 11.01 -11.63 -9.03
N VAL A 246 10.10 -11.82 -9.99
CA VAL A 246 10.18 -11.31 -11.35
C VAL A 246 9.02 -10.33 -11.53
N VAL A 247 9.32 -9.08 -11.87
CA VAL A 247 8.36 -7.96 -11.87
C VAL A 247 8.56 -7.04 -13.07
N ASN A 248 7.56 -6.21 -13.36
CA ASN A 248 7.57 -5.27 -14.50
C ASN A 248 8.45 -4.02 -14.30
N GLY A 249 9.19 -3.87 -13.19
CA GLY A 249 10.08 -2.71 -13.00
C GLY A 249 9.45 -1.33 -12.90
N THR A 250 8.15 -1.20 -13.15
CA THR A 250 7.44 0.09 -13.23
C THR A 250 6.36 0.22 -12.15
N ASN A 251 6.44 -0.59 -11.08
CA ASN A 251 5.41 -0.75 -10.06
C ASN A 251 4.11 -1.32 -10.66
N ASN A 252 3.01 -0.57 -10.58
CA ASN A 252 1.70 -0.92 -11.14
C ASN A 252 1.45 -0.30 -12.52
N ASN A 253 2.44 0.38 -13.10
CA ASN A 253 2.28 1.01 -14.41
C ASN A 253 2.45 -0.02 -15.53
N PHE A 254 2.05 0.39 -16.73
CA PHE A 254 2.36 -0.37 -17.93
C PHE A 254 3.88 -0.36 -18.16
N ASP A 255 4.44 -1.51 -18.46
CA ASP A 255 5.85 -1.66 -18.83
C ASP A 255 5.92 -2.08 -20.30
N THR A 256 6.69 -1.33 -21.10
CA THR A 256 6.91 -1.64 -22.52
C THR A 256 8.23 -2.36 -22.76
N ASN A 257 9.00 -2.62 -21.70
CA ASN A 257 10.29 -3.26 -21.82
C ASN A 257 10.16 -4.72 -22.30
N VAL A 258 11.18 -5.19 -23.00
CA VAL A 258 11.28 -6.59 -23.44
C VAL A 258 11.83 -7.48 -22.32
N GLU A 259 12.55 -6.88 -21.38
CA GLU A 259 13.19 -7.55 -20.24
C GLU A 259 12.34 -7.41 -18.96
N VAL A 260 12.41 -8.44 -18.11
CA VAL A 260 11.76 -8.45 -16.79
C VAL A 260 12.77 -8.14 -15.70
N ASP A 261 12.27 -7.55 -14.61
CA ASP A 261 13.12 -7.14 -13.50
C ASP A 261 13.12 -8.17 -12.38
N TYR A 262 14.27 -8.30 -11.72
CA TYR A 262 14.50 -9.27 -10.66
C TYR A 262 14.64 -8.56 -9.32
N TYR A 263 13.93 -9.09 -8.32
CA TYR A 263 14.09 -8.70 -6.93
C TYR A 263 14.44 -9.91 -6.08
N THR A 264 15.34 -9.72 -5.11
CA THR A 264 15.69 -10.74 -4.13
C THR A 264 15.78 -10.13 -2.75
N ARG A 265 15.26 -10.85 -1.75
CA ARG A 265 15.51 -10.57 -0.35
C ARG A 265 15.84 -11.83 0.41
N LEU A 266 16.84 -11.73 1.28
CA LEU A 266 17.19 -12.74 2.26
C LEU A 266 17.29 -12.08 3.63
N ALA A 267 16.60 -12.62 4.62
CA ALA A 267 16.68 -12.13 5.99
C ALA A 267 16.67 -13.28 7.00
N PHE A 268 17.73 -13.36 7.79
CA PHE A 268 17.83 -14.26 8.92
C PHE A 268 17.46 -13.51 10.18
N SER A 269 16.60 -14.10 11.00
CA SER A 269 16.16 -13.52 12.26
C SER A 269 16.33 -14.51 13.40
N ARG A 270 16.64 -13.99 14.59
CA ARG A 270 16.65 -14.73 15.84
C ARG A 270 15.71 -14.06 16.83
N ILE A 271 14.90 -14.88 17.50
CA ILE A 271 13.99 -14.47 18.56
C ILE A 271 14.68 -14.67 19.90
N PHE A 272 14.44 -13.75 20.83
CA PHE A 272 15.02 -13.77 22.18
C PHE A 272 13.94 -13.60 23.23
N ASP A 273 14.21 -14.13 24.42
CA ASP A 273 13.42 -13.86 25.62
C ASP A 273 13.90 -12.56 26.29
N GLY A 274 13.03 -11.93 27.09
CA GLY A 274 13.36 -10.68 27.79
C GLY A 274 13.07 -9.40 27.00
N ILE A 275 13.92 -8.37 27.14
CA ILE A 275 13.70 -7.02 26.59
C ILE A 275 13.93 -6.99 25.07
N LEU A 276 15.00 -7.63 24.60
CA LEU A 276 15.26 -7.79 23.18
C LEU A 276 14.32 -8.89 22.66
N LYS A 277 13.43 -8.56 21.71
CA LYS A 277 12.48 -9.55 21.15
C LYS A 277 13.00 -10.23 19.90
N GLN A 278 13.73 -9.50 19.07
CA GLN A 278 14.20 -10.00 17.78
C GLN A 278 15.41 -9.22 17.29
N VAL A 279 16.37 -9.93 16.72
CA VAL A 279 17.42 -9.38 15.85
C VAL A 279 17.24 -9.95 14.46
N ARG A 280 17.35 -9.11 13.44
CA ARG A 280 17.24 -9.48 12.04
C ARG A 280 18.42 -8.90 11.26
N VAL A 281 19.07 -9.74 10.45
CA VAL A 281 20.11 -9.35 9.51
C VAL A 281 19.71 -9.86 8.13
N GLY A 282 19.85 -9.02 7.11
CA GLY A 282 19.44 -9.37 5.76
C GLY A 282 19.84 -8.34 4.74
N GLY A 283 19.64 -8.69 3.47
CA GLY A 283 19.91 -7.84 2.33
C GLY A 283 18.77 -7.92 1.32
N LEU A 284 18.64 -6.85 0.53
CA LEU A 284 17.79 -6.78 -0.64
C LEU A 284 18.65 -6.48 -1.86
N PHE A 285 18.25 -7.00 -3.01
CA PHE A 285 18.90 -6.78 -4.29
C PHE A 285 17.83 -6.63 -5.35
N TYR A 286 18.02 -5.67 -6.25
CA TYR A 286 17.15 -5.43 -7.39
C TYR A 286 18.02 -5.20 -8.62
N LEU A 287 17.66 -5.84 -9.72
CA LEU A 287 18.30 -5.70 -11.01
C LEU A 287 17.20 -5.63 -12.07
N GLY A 288 17.23 -4.58 -12.88
CA GLY A 288 16.19 -4.35 -13.87
C GLY A 288 16.61 -3.33 -14.90
N ALA A 289 15.86 -3.28 -15.99
CA ALA A 289 16.02 -2.30 -17.03
C ALA A 289 14.71 -1.55 -17.21
N GLN A 290 14.80 -0.25 -17.46
CA GLN A 290 13.61 0.56 -17.69
C GLN A 290 13.81 1.50 -18.86
N ASN A 291 12.84 1.48 -19.77
CA ASN A 291 12.73 2.49 -20.80
C ASN A 291 12.24 3.81 -20.16
N LEU A 292 13.12 4.81 -20.12
CA LEU A 292 12.82 6.10 -19.51
C LEU A 292 11.69 6.85 -20.25
N ARG A 293 11.35 6.46 -21.49
CA ARG A 293 10.23 7.05 -22.24
C ARG A 293 8.87 6.74 -21.61
N ASP A 294 8.74 5.65 -20.86
CA ASP A 294 7.46 5.18 -20.29
C ASP A 294 7.20 5.65 -18.85
N LEU A 295 8.02 6.58 -18.36
CA LEU A 295 7.83 7.14 -17.03
C LEU A 295 6.51 7.93 -16.97
N SER A 296 5.64 7.56 -16.02
CA SER A 296 4.45 8.33 -15.65
C SER A 296 4.81 9.82 -15.44
N GLY A 297 4.21 10.69 -16.25
CA GLY A 297 4.46 12.14 -16.22
C GLY A 297 5.71 12.62 -16.97
N ASN A 298 6.42 11.76 -17.71
CA ASN A 298 7.48 12.17 -18.61
C ASN A 298 6.87 12.76 -19.89
N PRO A 299 7.07 14.05 -20.21
CA PRO A 299 6.50 14.67 -21.39
C PRO A 299 7.38 14.37 -22.60
N TYR A 300 7.11 13.28 -23.32
CA TYR A 300 7.67 13.01 -24.65
C TYR A 300 6.58 12.42 -25.55
N PRO A 301 6.62 12.72 -26.86
CA PRO A 301 5.62 13.54 -27.51
C PRO A 301 4.40 12.70 -27.88
N THR A 302 3.21 13.28 -27.76
CA THR A 302 2.02 12.70 -28.39
C THR A 302 2.26 12.55 -29.89
N ALA A 303 1.50 11.70 -30.59
CA ALA A 303 1.56 11.62 -32.05
C ALA A 303 1.46 13.01 -32.72
N ASP A 304 0.68 13.92 -32.11
CA ASP A 304 0.56 15.32 -32.55
C ASP A 304 1.84 16.15 -32.34
N MET A 305 2.62 15.89 -31.28
CA MET A 305 3.90 16.55 -31.05
C MET A 305 5.04 15.97 -31.89
N LEU A 306 4.99 14.67 -32.22
CA LEU A 306 5.90 14.06 -33.19
C LEU A 306 5.64 14.62 -34.60
N ALA A 307 4.38 14.80 -34.98
CA ALA A 307 3.99 15.46 -36.23
C ALA A 307 4.46 16.93 -36.30
N TYR A 308 4.40 17.66 -35.18
CA TYR A 308 4.93 19.02 -35.09
C TYR A 308 6.46 19.11 -35.24
N TRP A 309 7.21 18.09 -34.78
CA TRP A 309 8.67 18.05 -34.92
C TRP A 309 9.14 17.53 -36.29
N ASP A 310 8.37 16.68 -36.95
CA ASP A 310 8.58 16.26 -38.34
C ASP A 310 8.50 17.44 -39.33
N ASP A 311 7.65 18.44 -39.03
CA ASP A 311 7.49 19.66 -39.86
C ASP A 311 8.60 20.70 -39.64
N GLU A 312 9.23 20.77 -38.44
CA GLU A 312 10.21 21.82 -38.11
C GLU A 312 11.69 21.40 -38.20
N PHE A 313 12.04 20.12 -38.03
CA PHE A 313 13.43 19.66 -38.13
C PHE A 313 13.53 18.34 -38.89
N GLY A 314 13.53 18.42 -40.22
CA GLY A 314 13.66 17.28 -41.13
C GLY A 314 15.01 16.55 -41.03
N ILE A 315 15.18 15.71 -40.01
CA ILE A 315 16.24 14.69 -39.97
C ILE A 315 15.57 13.33 -40.12
N ASN A 316 15.40 12.94 -41.39
CA ASN A 316 15.08 11.58 -41.80
C ASN A 316 16.26 10.66 -41.47
N VAL A 317 16.02 9.63 -40.66
CA VAL A 317 16.84 8.41 -40.70
C VAL A 317 15.93 7.28 -41.19
N HIS A 318 15.91 7.10 -42.51
CA HIS A 318 15.45 5.86 -43.13
C HIS A 318 16.48 4.76 -42.86
N VAL A 319 16.01 3.58 -42.47
CA VAL A 319 16.77 2.34 -42.63
C VAL A 319 16.01 1.55 -43.68
N ASP A 320 16.57 1.52 -44.89
CA ASP A 320 16.13 0.58 -45.93
C ASP A 320 16.38 -0.85 -45.42
N GLN A 321 15.39 -1.71 -45.61
CA GLN A 321 15.57 -3.16 -45.55
C GLN A 321 15.53 -3.68 -46.98
N ASP A 322 16.57 -4.46 -47.33
CA ASP A 322 16.68 -5.19 -48.61
C ASP A 322 15.49 -6.13 -48.86
#